data_AF-A0A9W7HWG7-F1
#
_entry.id   AF-A0A9W7HWG7-F1
#
_cell.length_a   1.000
_cell.length_b   1.000
_cell.length_c   1.000
_cell.angle_alpha   90.00
_cell.angle_beta   90.00
_cell.angle_gamma   90.00
#
_symmetry.space_group_name_H-M   'P 1'
#
loop_
_entity.id
_entity.type
_entity.pdbx_description
1 polymer ?
#
loop_
_entity_poly.entity_id
_entity_poly.type
_entity_poly.pdbx_seq_one_letter_code
_entity_poly.pdbx_strand_id
1 'polypeptide(L)'
;MARTMLYENNLPKYFWAEATNTACYIVNRVMIRPILKKTLYEILKSKKPNISYFHPFGCKCFVLNNGKDNLGKFDAKSDEAIFIGYSLTSKAYRVFNKRTLVVEESIHVVFDDNLLPRKDSCDDYDVGIINAFDGGQTSKEDEIPTIKEEDTQDPPLEALKDLALEEKEVSYPREFNHVKDGEILGDPSKRVTTRSSLKLINRVAFISCIEPKNIKEALKDDFWIMAMQEELNQFERSNIYTLVDRPSNQSTIGTKWVFRNKPDESGNIVRNKARLVAQGYTQEDGIDFDETYAPVARMEAIRMLLAYACYHNFKPFQMDVKSAFLNGFINEEVYVEQPPGFEDSKFPNHVFKLTKALYGLKQAPRAWYERLLNFLIEKGFEKGKVDTTLFIKMYKNDILVVQIYVDDIIFGSTNECHCKEFAKLIQGEFEMSMMGELSFFLGLQIKQ
;
A
#
# COMPACT_ATOMS: atom_id res chain seq x y z
N MET A 1 9.32 -33.93 -18.42
CA MET A 1 8.62 -33.03 -17.47
C MET A 1 8.29 -31.69 -18.11
N ALA A 2 9.24 -30.90 -18.61
CA ALA A 2 8.91 -29.61 -19.24
C ALA A 2 8.00 -29.75 -20.47
N ARG A 3 8.31 -30.68 -21.39
CA ARG A 3 7.47 -30.97 -22.56
C ARG A 3 6.05 -31.36 -22.17
N THR A 4 5.89 -32.23 -21.18
CA THR A 4 4.56 -32.69 -20.71
C THR A 4 3.77 -31.56 -20.06
N MET A 5 4.42 -30.69 -19.27
CA MET A 5 3.78 -29.52 -18.66
C MET A 5 3.21 -28.53 -19.69
N LEU A 6 3.89 -28.35 -20.83
CA LEU A 6 3.38 -27.49 -21.91
C LEU A 6 2.18 -28.12 -22.63
N TYR A 7 2.25 -29.42 -22.95
CA TYR A 7 1.17 -30.12 -23.66
C TYR A 7 -0.09 -30.31 -22.82
N GLU A 8 0.05 -30.49 -21.50
CA GLU A 8 -1.09 -30.73 -20.61
C GLU A 8 -2.07 -29.56 -20.55
N ASN A 9 -1.57 -28.32 -20.63
CA ASN A 9 -2.36 -27.09 -20.61
C ASN A 9 -2.39 -26.35 -21.96
N ASN A 10 -2.02 -27.02 -23.06
CA ASN A 10 -1.94 -26.43 -24.41
C ASN A 10 -1.21 -25.08 -24.45
N LEU A 11 -0.12 -24.96 -23.69
CA LEU A 11 0.65 -23.73 -23.63
C LEU A 11 1.59 -23.60 -24.83
N PRO A 12 1.72 -22.40 -25.41
CA PRO A 12 2.62 -22.16 -26.52
C PRO A 12 4.08 -22.52 -26.21
N LYS A 13 4.79 -22.96 -27.27
CA LYS A 13 6.19 -23.40 -27.16
C LYS A 13 7.13 -22.31 -26.64
N TYR A 14 6.81 -21.02 -26.76
CA TYR A 14 7.67 -19.94 -26.27
C TYR A 14 7.81 -19.92 -24.73
N PHE A 15 6.94 -20.59 -23.98
CA PHE A 15 7.09 -20.78 -22.53
C PHE A 15 8.05 -21.92 -22.14
N TRP A 16 8.78 -22.51 -23.10
CA TRP A 16 9.67 -23.66 -22.84
C TRP A 16 10.73 -23.40 -21.78
N ALA A 17 11.27 -22.18 -21.70
CA ALA A 17 12.27 -21.82 -20.70
C ALA A 17 11.68 -21.86 -19.28
N GLU A 18 10.49 -21.30 -19.11
CA GLU A 18 9.76 -21.29 -17.84
C GLU A 18 9.33 -22.71 -17.41
N ALA A 19 8.88 -23.52 -18.37
CA ALA A 19 8.55 -24.93 -18.12
C ALA A 19 9.77 -25.74 -17.68
N THR A 20 10.94 -25.48 -18.28
CA THR A 20 12.20 -26.15 -17.93
C THR A 20 12.69 -25.75 -16.54
N ASN A 21 12.63 -24.45 -16.23
CA ASN A 21 12.97 -23.92 -14.91
C ASN A 21 12.05 -24.49 -13.82
N THR A 22 10.74 -24.53 -14.08
CA THR A 22 9.76 -25.08 -13.14
C THR A 22 9.96 -26.57 -12.92
N ALA A 23 10.22 -27.34 -13.97
CA ALA A 23 10.54 -28.75 -13.86
C ALA A 23 11.79 -28.99 -13.00
N CYS A 24 12.86 -28.22 -13.22
CA CYS A 24 14.08 -28.30 -12.40
C CYS A 24 13.79 -27.95 -10.94
N TYR A 25 13.01 -26.89 -10.70
CA TYR A 25 12.60 -26.43 -9.37
C TYR A 25 11.84 -27.51 -8.59
N ILE A 26 10.91 -28.21 -9.26
CA ILE A 26 10.08 -29.28 -8.69
C ILE A 26 10.92 -30.53 -8.44
N VAL A 27 11.72 -30.99 -9.41
CA VAL A 27 12.55 -32.20 -9.27
C VAL A 27 13.47 -32.10 -8.06
N ASN A 28 14.07 -30.93 -7.82
CA ASN A 28 14.97 -30.72 -6.68
C ASN A 28 14.27 -30.77 -5.31
N ARG A 29 12.94 -30.56 -5.26
CA ARG A 29 12.17 -30.42 -4.01
C ARG A 29 11.14 -31.51 -3.78
N VAL A 30 10.71 -32.24 -4.80
CA VAL A 30 9.65 -33.24 -4.67
C VAL A 30 10.18 -34.65 -4.87
N MET A 31 11.17 -34.85 -5.76
CA MET A 31 11.70 -36.18 -6.02
C MET A 31 12.58 -36.68 -4.86
N ILE A 32 12.17 -37.81 -4.29
CA ILE A 32 12.90 -38.49 -3.22
C ILE A 32 13.95 -39.40 -3.85
N ARG A 33 15.19 -39.33 -3.36
CA ARG A 33 16.23 -40.30 -3.72
C ARG A 33 15.98 -41.61 -2.97
N PRO A 34 15.76 -42.76 -3.65
CA PRO A 34 15.36 -44.01 -3.00
C PRO A 34 16.31 -44.48 -1.89
N ILE A 35 17.62 -44.29 -2.08
CA ILE A 35 18.66 -44.73 -1.14
C ILE A 35 18.64 -43.90 0.15
N LEU A 36 18.43 -42.58 0.04
CA LEU A 36 18.52 -41.65 1.17
C LEU A 36 17.17 -41.34 1.82
N LYS A 37 16.07 -41.73 1.18
CA LYS A 37 14.68 -41.39 1.57
C LYS A 37 14.47 -39.89 1.87
N LYS A 38 15.26 -39.04 1.22
CA LYS A 38 15.22 -37.57 1.33
C LYS A 38 15.23 -36.92 -0.05
N THR A 39 14.70 -35.71 -0.14
CA THR A 39 14.80 -34.88 -1.35
C THR A 39 16.15 -34.17 -1.40
N LEU A 40 16.59 -33.72 -2.59
CA LEU A 40 17.84 -32.93 -2.69
C LEU A 40 17.76 -31.64 -1.86
N TYR A 41 16.59 -31.02 -1.81
CA TYR A 41 16.33 -29.84 -0.98
C TYR A 41 16.50 -30.13 0.51
N GLU A 42 15.98 -31.26 1.01
CA GLU A 42 16.16 -31.66 2.42
C GLU A 42 17.61 -31.92 2.77
N ILE A 43 18.38 -32.49 1.84
CA ILE A 43 19.81 -32.74 2.05
C ILE A 43 20.59 -31.42 2.12
N LEU A 44 20.26 -30.44 1.27
CA LEU A 44 20.98 -29.17 1.19
C LEU A 44 20.58 -28.18 2.28
N LYS A 45 19.31 -28.16 2.69
CA LYS A 45 18.75 -27.14 3.59
C LYS A 45 18.31 -27.70 4.94
N SER A 46 18.45 -29.00 5.19
CA SER A 46 18.04 -29.69 6.42
C SER A 46 16.57 -29.45 6.82
N LYS A 47 15.72 -29.07 5.86
CA LYS A 47 14.31 -28.72 6.06
C LYS A 47 13.44 -29.39 5.00
N LYS A 48 12.30 -29.92 5.41
CA LYS A 48 11.31 -30.50 4.49
C LYS A 48 10.68 -29.42 3.61
N PRO A 49 10.53 -29.65 2.29
CA PRO A 49 9.86 -28.72 1.39
C PRO A 49 8.36 -28.69 1.71
N ASN A 50 7.77 -27.51 1.64
CA ASN A 50 6.32 -27.38 1.78
C ASN A 50 5.64 -27.78 0.47
N ILE A 51 4.83 -28.85 0.51
CA ILE A 51 4.15 -29.39 -0.67
C ILE A 51 2.96 -28.48 -1.09
N SER A 52 2.33 -27.77 -0.15
CA SER A 52 1.19 -26.89 -0.44
C SER A 52 1.56 -25.63 -1.24
N TYR A 53 2.86 -25.40 -1.45
CA TYR A 53 3.39 -24.32 -2.28
C TYR A 53 3.39 -24.66 -3.78
N PHE A 54 3.25 -25.95 -4.13
CA PHE A 54 3.34 -26.39 -5.51
C PHE A 54 1.97 -26.37 -6.20
N HIS A 55 1.92 -25.81 -7.40
CA HIS A 55 0.71 -25.69 -8.22
C HIS A 55 0.98 -26.24 -9.62
N PRO A 56 -0.04 -26.76 -10.33
CA PRO A 56 0.11 -27.30 -11.67
C PRO A 56 0.58 -26.22 -12.66
N PHE A 57 1.70 -26.45 -13.36
CA PHE A 57 2.20 -25.52 -14.38
C PHE A 57 1.16 -25.30 -15.46
N GLY A 58 0.80 -24.04 -15.73
CA GLY A 58 -0.20 -23.65 -16.71
C GLY A 58 -1.63 -23.55 -16.19
N CYS A 59 -1.86 -23.75 -14.89
CA CYS A 59 -3.18 -23.54 -14.32
C CYS A 59 -3.61 -22.06 -14.41
N LYS A 60 -4.92 -21.84 -14.44
CA LYS A 60 -5.53 -20.51 -14.37
C LYS A 60 -5.33 -19.96 -12.96
N CYS A 61 -4.86 -18.72 -12.89
CA CYS A 61 -4.71 -18.02 -11.62
C CYS A 61 -5.13 -16.56 -11.75
N PHE A 62 -5.33 -15.92 -10.60
CA PHE A 62 -5.68 -14.50 -10.51
C PHE A 62 -4.59 -13.79 -9.72
N VAL A 63 -4.02 -12.77 -10.33
CA VAL A 63 -2.94 -11.96 -9.76
C VAL A 63 -3.51 -10.61 -9.32
N LEU A 64 -3.22 -10.25 -8.06
CA LEU A 64 -3.68 -8.98 -7.51
C LEU A 64 -2.95 -7.81 -8.17
N ASN A 65 -3.71 -6.84 -8.68
CA ASN A 65 -3.17 -5.60 -9.23
C ASN A 65 -2.79 -4.69 -8.06
N ASN A 66 -1.55 -4.81 -7.59
CA ASN A 66 -0.98 -4.05 -6.46
C ASN A 66 -0.66 -2.59 -6.83
N GLY A 67 -1.65 -1.86 -7.36
CA GLY A 67 -1.53 -0.44 -7.69
C GLY A 67 -0.64 -0.15 -8.90
N LYS A 68 -0.51 -1.10 -9.85
CA LYS A 68 0.18 -0.85 -11.12
C LYS A 68 -0.66 0.05 -12.04
N ASP A 69 -1.98 -0.03 -11.90
CA ASP A 69 -2.94 0.82 -12.59
C ASP A 69 -3.73 1.67 -11.60
N ASN A 70 -4.11 2.89 -12.01
CA ASN A 70 -5.02 3.76 -11.26
C ASN A 70 -6.46 3.22 -11.34
N LEU A 71 -6.72 2.15 -10.61
CA LEU A 71 -8.03 1.49 -10.57
C LEU A 71 -9.04 2.34 -9.79
N GLY A 72 -10.19 2.60 -10.40
CA GLY A 72 -11.35 3.21 -9.77
C GLY A 72 -12.00 2.29 -8.72
N LYS A 73 -12.93 2.85 -7.94
CA LYS A 73 -13.57 2.16 -6.79
C LYS A 73 -14.29 0.86 -7.17
N PHE A 74 -14.75 0.75 -8.42
CA PHE A 74 -15.51 -0.39 -8.93
C PHE A 74 -14.72 -1.26 -9.91
N ASP A 75 -13.46 -0.93 -10.20
CA ASP A 75 -12.67 -1.67 -11.16
C ASP A 75 -12.19 -3.01 -10.58
N ALA A 76 -12.01 -4.00 -11.44
CA ALA A 76 -11.49 -5.30 -11.05
C ALA A 76 -10.09 -5.14 -10.46
N LYS A 77 -9.90 -5.64 -9.23
CA LYS A 77 -8.63 -5.55 -8.50
C LYS A 77 -7.63 -6.64 -8.86
N SER A 78 -8.02 -7.60 -9.69
CA SER A 78 -7.19 -8.75 -10.06
C SER A 78 -7.30 -9.04 -11.54
N ASP A 79 -6.18 -9.43 -12.14
CA ASP A 79 -6.13 -9.86 -13.52
C ASP A 79 -6.11 -11.38 -13.62
N GLU A 80 -6.73 -11.90 -14.67
CA GLU A 80 -6.57 -13.31 -15.04
C GLU A 80 -5.17 -13.55 -15.62
N ALA A 81 -4.50 -14.57 -15.09
CA ALA A 81 -3.15 -14.94 -15.45
C ALA A 81 -3.02 -16.47 -15.59
N ILE A 82 -1.90 -16.88 -16.16
CA ILE A 82 -1.49 -18.27 -16.31
C ILE A 82 -0.27 -18.49 -15.42
N PHE A 83 -0.29 -19.52 -14.58
CA PHE A 83 0.87 -19.87 -13.78
C PHE A 83 1.99 -20.46 -14.64
N ILE A 84 3.18 -19.89 -14.59
CA ILE A 84 4.32 -20.33 -15.41
C ILE A 84 5.57 -20.64 -14.58
N GLY A 85 5.55 -20.53 -13.25
CA GLY A 85 6.65 -21.05 -12.44
C GLY A 85 6.94 -20.28 -11.15
N TYR A 86 8.15 -20.48 -10.63
CA TYR A 86 8.57 -19.94 -9.35
C TYR A 86 9.71 -18.94 -9.52
N SER A 87 9.70 -17.86 -8.72
CA SER A 87 10.82 -16.94 -8.66
C SER A 87 12.08 -17.64 -8.13
N LEU A 88 13.25 -17.27 -8.64
CA LEU A 88 14.55 -17.79 -8.20
C LEU A 88 15.08 -17.09 -6.95
N THR A 89 14.68 -15.82 -6.75
CA THR A 89 15.20 -14.94 -5.72
C THR A 89 14.25 -14.79 -4.53
N SER A 90 12.95 -15.04 -4.73
CA SER A 90 11.91 -14.79 -3.73
C SER A 90 10.92 -15.96 -3.61
N LYS A 91 9.98 -15.86 -2.67
CA LYS A 91 8.84 -16.80 -2.53
C LYS A 91 7.67 -16.47 -3.48
N ALA A 92 7.89 -15.60 -4.46
CA ALA A 92 6.86 -15.21 -5.42
C ALA A 92 6.65 -16.27 -6.51
N TYR A 93 5.46 -16.24 -7.10
CA TYR A 93 5.12 -16.99 -8.30
C TYR A 93 5.37 -16.14 -9.54
N ARG A 94 5.81 -16.78 -10.62
CA ARG A 94 5.88 -16.21 -11.97
C ARG A 94 4.58 -16.53 -12.68
N VAL A 95 3.88 -15.50 -13.13
CA VAL A 95 2.60 -15.62 -13.82
C VAL A 95 2.63 -14.81 -15.10
N PHE A 96 2.01 -15.34 -16.14
CA PHE A 96 1.80 -14.62 -17.40
C PHE A 96 0.44 -13.96 -17.35
N ASN A 97 0.42 -12.63 -17.27
CA ASN A 97 -0.81 -11.85 -17.19
C ASN A 97 -1.42 -11.72 -18.59
N LYS A 98 -2.67 -12.18 -18.75
CA LYS A 98 -3.35 -12.17 -20.06
C LYS A 98 -3.73 -10.78 -20.54
N ARG A 99 -3.90 -9.82 -19.63
CA ARG A 99 -4.26 -8.43 -19.96
C ARG A 99 -3.05 -7.64 -20.45
N THR A 100 -1.92 -7.75 -19.75
CA THR A 100 -0.70 -6.98 -20.08
C THR A 100 0.23 -7.71 -21.04
N LEU A 101 0.03 -9.02 -21.23
CA LEU A 101 0.87 -9.91 -22.04
C LEU A 101 2.34 -9.95 -21.54
N VAL A 102 2.55 -9.72 -20.25
CA VAL A 102 3.87 -9.70 -19.61
C VAL A 102 3.94 -10.77 -18.51
N VAL A 103 5.13 -11.36 -18.37
CA VAL A 103 5.45 -12.22 -17.23
C VAL A 103 5.77 -11.36 -16.02
N GLU A 104 5.01 -11.54 -14.95
CA GLU A 104 5.20 -10.82 -13.69
C GLU A 104 5.46 -11.77 -12.52
N GLU A 105 6.21 -11.27 -11.52
CA GLU A 105 6.42 -11.97 -10.26
C GLU A 105 5.49 -11.40 -9.19
N SER A 106 4.68 -12.24 -8.56
CA SER A 106 3.76 -11.82 -7.49
C SER A 106 3.63 -12.89 -6.41
N ILE A 107 3.53 -12.43 -5.16
CA ILE A 107 3.24 -13.29 -4.00
C ILE A 107 1.72 -13.48 -3.83
N HIS A 108 0.93 -12.49 -4.26
CA HIS A 108 -0.52 -12.46 -4.10
C HIS A 108 -1.19 -13.05 -5.34
N VAL A 109 -1.16 -14.37 -5.42
CA VAL A 109 -1.78 -15.14 -6.51
C VAL A 109 -2.77 -16.13 -5.91
N VAL A 110 -3.99 -16.15 -6.46
CA VAL A 110 -5.03 -17.13 -6.13
C VAL A 110 -5.13 -18.11 -7.29
N PHE A 111 -4.96 -19.40 -7.01
CA PHE A 111 -4.97 -20.46 -8.02
C PHE A 111 -6.34 -21.11 -8.11
N ASP A 112 -6.79 -21.35 -9.34
CA ASP A 112 -7.94 -22.20 -9.62
C ASP A 112 -7.43 -23.57 -10.10
N ASP A 113 -7.12 -24.43 -9.13
CA ASP A 113 -6.54 -25.75 -9.39
C ASP A 113 -7.57 -26.77 -9.92
N ASN A 114 -8.85 -26.38 -10.12
CA ASN A 114 -9.96 -27.29 -10.43
C ASN A 114 -10.35 -27.35 -11.92
N LEU A 115 -9.73 -26.54 -12.79
CA LEU A 115 -10.09 -26.46 -14.21
C LEU A 115 -8.91 -26.88 -15.10
N LEU A 116 -8.86 -28.16 -15.47
CA LEU A 116 -8.11 -28.58 -16.65
C LEU A 116 -8.81 -28.02 -17.91
N PRO A 117 -8.11 -27.37 -18.85
CA PRO A 117 -8.71 -26.88 -20.07
C PRO A 117 -9.36 -28.02 -20.87
N ARG A 118 -10.62 -27.82 -21.27
CA ARG A 118 -11.39 -28.74 -22.12
C ARG A 118 -10.68 -28.89 -23.47
N LYS A 119 -10.51 -30.12 -23.95
CA LYS A 119 -10.03 -30.42 -25.31
C LYS A 119 -11.04 -29.88 -26.33
N ASP A 120 -10.73 -28.77 -26.97
CA ASP A 120 -11.27 -28.43 -28.28
C ASP A 120 -10.12 -28.43 -29.28
N SER A 121 -10.36 -29.10 -30.40
CA SER A 121 -9.40 -29.43 -31.44
C SER A 121 -9.16 -28.28 -32.42
N CYS A 122 -7.92 -28.24 -32.90
CA CYS A 122 -7.40 -27.64 -34.14
C CYS A 122 -6.79 -26.23 -34.05
N ASP A 123 -5.54 -26.23 -34.54
CA ASP A 123 -4.66 -25.19 -35.04
C ASP A 123 -3.82 -24.37 -34.04
N ASP A 124 -2.49 -24.56 -34.16
CA ASP A 124 -1.44 -23.71 -33.60
C ASP A 124 -1.76 -22.25 -33.98
N TYR A 125 -1.62 -21.33 -33.03
CA TYR A 125 -1.92 -19.89 -33.11
C TYR A 125 -3.39 -19.46 -32.90
N ASP A 126 -4.02 -19.82 -31.78
CA ASP A 126 -5.04 -18.91 -31.23
C ASP A 126 -5.23 -19.09 -29.71
N VAL A 127 -4.74 -18.13 -28.93
CA VAL A 127 -5.26 -17.91 -27.57
C VAL A 127 -6.41 -16.96 -27.79
N GLY A 128 -7.66 -17.45 -27.79
CA GLY A 128 -8.86 -16.73 -28.23
C GLY A 128 -8.93 -15.23 -27.87
N ILE A 129 -8.38 -14.39 -28.76
CA ILE A 129 -8.36 -12.92 -28.70
C ILE A 129 -8.95 -12.41 -30.02
N ILE A 130 -10.20 -12.78 -30.39
CA ILE A 130 -10.86 -12.14 -31.56
C ILE A 130 -12.34 -11.77 -31.31
N ASN A 131 -13.05 -12.33 -30.31
CA ASN A 131 -14.50 -12.07 -30.20
C ASN A 131 -14.93 -10.75 -29.52
N ALA A 132 -14.08 -9.71 -29.46
CA ALA A 132 -14.47 -8.41 -28.89
C ALA A 132 -14.52 -7.25 -29.91
N PHE A 133 -14.10 -7.47 -31.15
CA PHE A 133 -14.15 -6.45 -32.20
C PHE A 133 -14.46 -7.13 -33.54
N ASP A 134 -15.73 -7.14 -33.92
CA ASP A 134 -16.20 -6.46 -35.13
C ASP A 134 -17.52 -7.06 -35.62
N GLY A 135 -18.59 -6.27 -35.47
CA GLY A 135 -19.82 -6.46 -36.22
C GLY A 135 -19.96 -5.28 -37.16
N GLY A 136 -19.54 -5.43 -38.43
CA GLY A 136 -19.89 -4.46 -39.46
C GLY A 136 -18.97 -4.32 -40.68
N GLN A 137 -19.16 -5.21 -41.66
CA GLN A 137 -19.11 -4.99 -43.12
C GLN A 137 -17.80 -4.60 -43.88
N THR A 138 -17.56 -5.44 -44.90
CA THR A 138 -17.11 -5.18 -46.30
C THR A 138 -15.61 -5.11 -46.68
N SER A 139 -15.09 -6.27 -47.12
CA SER A 139 -14.45 -6.62 -48.41
C SER A 139 -13.47 -5.68 -49.15
N LYS A 140 -12.23 -6.18 -49.37
CA LYS A 140 -11.51 -6.47 -50.65
C LYS A 140 -9.97 -6.49 -50.41
N GLU A 141 -9.28 -7.62 -50.61
CA GLU A 141 -8.39 -7.95 -51.76
C GLU A 141 -7.26 -6.89 -51.95
N ASP A 142 -5.95 -7.15 -51.83
CA ASP A 142 -5.11 -8.12 -52.54
C ASP A 142 -3.68 -8.30 -51.94
N GLU A 143 -2.95 -9.22 -52.57
CA GLU A 143 -1.74 -10.01 -52.26
C GLU A 143 -0.37 -9.33 -51.96
N ILE A 144 0.52 -10.14 -51.37
CA ILE A 144 1.94 -9.93 -51.01
C ILE A 144 2.86 -10.32 -52.21
N PRO A 145 4.03 -9.69 -52.42
CA PRO A 145 5.28 -10.48 -52.43
C PRO A 145 6.50 -9.76 -51.79
N THR A 146 7.18 -10.37 -50.81
CA THR A 146 8.42 -11.19 -50.92
C THR A 146 9.73 -10.39 -50.98
N ILE A 147 10.60 -10.60 -49.97
CA ILE A 147 11.98 -10.09 -49.87
C ILE A 147 12.96 -11.22 -50.24
N LYS A 148 14.06 -10.89 -50.93
CA LYS A 148 15.36 -11.61 -50.94
C LYS A 148 16.47 -10.54 -50.90
N GLU A 149 17.22 -10.42 -49.80
CA GLU A 149 18.53 -11.08 -49.50
C GLU A 149 19.68 -10.64 -50.44
N GLU A 150 20.67 -9.89 -49.94
CA GLU A 150 22.01 -10.41 -49.59
C GLU A 150 23.01 -9.32 -49.12
N ASP A 151 23.98 -9.79 -48.35
CA ASP A 151 25.05 -9.14 -47.57
C ASP A 151 26.03 -8.24 -48.35
N THR A 152 26.70 -7.30 -47.67
CA THR A 152 28.18 -7.34 -47.42
C THR A 152 28.70 -6.14 -46.61
N GLN A 153 29.85 -6.38 -45.96
CA GLN A 153 30.46 -5.70 -44.82
C GLN A 153 31.05 -4.29 -45.05
N ASP A 154 31.20 -3.56 -43.93
CA ASP A 154 31.79 -2.21 -43.75
C ASP A 154 33.24 -2.05 -44.22
N PRO A 155 33.62 -0.81 -44.62
CA PRO A 155 34.94 -0.27 -44.25
C PRO A 155 34.87 1.24 -43.86
N PRO A 156 35.96 1.92 -43.45
CA PRO A 156 36.19 2.29 -42.05
C PRO A 156 36.22 3.81 -41.78
N LEU A 157 36.24 4.10 -40.48
CA LEU A 157 36.28 5.42 -39.85
C LEU A 157 37.68 6.05 -39.92
N GLU A 158 37.92 7.02 -40.80
CA GLU A 158 38.85 8.15 -40.58
C GLU A 158 38.88 9.11 -41.78
N ALA A 159 38.28 10.28 -41.63
CA ALA A 159 38.83 11.57 -42.07
C ALA A 159 37.82 12.69 -41.74
N LEU A 160 37.77 13.05 -40.46
CA LEU A 160 37.39 14.38 -40.04
C LEU A 160 38.31 15.39 -40.74
N LYS A 161 37.74 16.25 -41.60
CA LYS A 161 38.06 17.68 -41.64
C LYS A 161 37.18 18.43 -42.65
N ASP A 162 36.65 19.54 -42.13
CA ASP A 162 36.29 20.75 -42.86
C ASP A 162 35.03 20.69 -43.73
N LEU A 163 33.92 21.25 -43.24
CA LEU A 163 33.41 22.53 -43.74
C LEU A 163 32.08 22.92 -43.08
N ALA A 164 31.95 24.24 -42.91
CA ALA A 164 30.92 24.94 -42.16
C ALA A 164 29.54 24.95 -42.85
N LEU A 165 28.55 25.31 -42.03
CA LEU A 165 27.13 25.53 -42.28
C LEU A 165 26.82 26.34 -43.55
N GLU A 166 25.88 25.86 -44.37
CA GLU A 166 24.91 26.70 -45.10
C GLU A 166 23.52 26.02 -45.07
N GLU A 167 22.53 26.78 -44.61
CA GLU A 167 21.15 26.38 -44.34
C GLU A 167 20.37 26.10 -45.63
N LYS A 168 19.67 24.96 -45.69
CA LYS A 168 18.53 24.77 -46.61
C LYS A 168 17.29 24.41 -45.79
N GLU A 169 16.30 25.31 -45.86
CA GLU A 169 14.98 25.15 -45.28
C GLU A 169 14.30 23.87 -45.79
N VAL A 170 13.86 23.02 -44.85
CA VAL A 170 12.93 21.92 -45.12
C VAL A 170 11.60 22.29 -44.50
N SER A 171 10.61 22.55 -45.35
CA SER A 171 9.21 22.78 -44.98
C SER A 171 8.58 21.47 -44.52
N TYR A 172 8.01 21.46 -43.30
CA TYR A 172 7.23 20.34 -42.78
C TYR A 172 5.73 20.59 -43.03
N PRO A 173 4.98 19.65 -43.62
CA PRO A 173 3.54 19.77 -43.75
C PRO A 173 2.89 19.27 -42.46
N ARG A 174 2.67 20.15 -41.49
CA ARG A 174 1.73 19.95 -40.38
C ARG A 174 1.35 21.30 -39.79
N GLU A 175 0.11 21.72 -40.01
CA GLU A 175 -0.50 22.80 -39.24
C GLU A 175 -0.54 22.38 -37.78
N PHE A 176 0.22 23.08 -36.94
CA PHE A 176 0.01 23.01 -35.50
C PHE A 176 -1.29 23.76 -35.20
N ASN A 177 -2.31 23.03 -34.75
CA ASN A 177 -3.49 23.65 -34.14
C ASN A 177 -3.01 24.48 -32.95
N HIS A 178 -2.97 25.81 -33.11
CA HIS A 178 -2.81 26.71 -31.98
C HIS A 178 -4.01 26.54 -31.04
N VAL A 179 -3.71 26.41 -29.75
CA VAL A 179 -4.70 26.44 -28.68
C VAL A 179 -5.50 27.74 -28.82
N LYS A 180 -6.83 27.64 -28.93
CA LYS A 180 -7.71 28.82 -29.04
C LYS A 180 -7.61 29.64 -27.74
N ASP A 181 -7.74 30.96 -27.85
CA ASP A 181 -7.57 31.98 -26.77
C ASP A 181 -8.46 31.82 -25.51
N GLY A 182 -9.17 30.70 -25.34
CA GLY A 182 -9.97 30.37 -24.16
C GLY A 182 -9.39 29.26 -23.25
N GLU A 183 -8.32 28.56 -23.65
CA GLU A 183 -7.73 27.46 -22.87
C GLU A 183 -6.43 27.86 -22.14
N ILE A 184 -6.07 29.14 -22.17
CA ILE A 184 -4.92 29.68 -21.43
C ILE A 184 -5.36 29.92 -19.98
N LEU A 185 -4.84 29.12 -19.04
CA LEU A 185 -4.96 29.39 -17.61
C LEU A 185 -4.10 30.61 -17.23
N GLY A 186 -4.70 31.81 -17.28
CA GLY A 186 -4.09 33.07 -16.85
C GLY A 186 -4.36 34.23 -17.82
N ASP A 187 -4.28 35.46 -17.31
CA ASP A 187 -4.46 36.68 -18.12
C ASP A 187 -3.30 36.86 -19.12
N PRO A 188 -3.56 36.88 -20.45
CA PRO A 188 -2.53 37.09 -21.47
C PRO A 188 -1.81 38.44 -21.36
N SER A 189 -2.42 39.40 -20.66
CA SER A 189 -1.90 40.76 -20.47
C SER A 189 -0.86 40.85 -19.34
N LYS A 190 -0.71 39.79 -18.54
CA LYS A 190 0.25 39.75 -17.44
C LYS A 190 1.67 39.56 -17.98
N ARG A 191 2.53 40.56 -17.80
CA ARG A 191 3.96 40.44 -18.11
C ARG A 191 4.61 39.31 -17.31
N VAL A 192 5.61 38.67 -17.92
CA VAL A 192 6.46 37.65 -17.29
C VAL A 192 7.09 38.22 -16.03
N THR A 193 6.63 37.77 -14.87
CA THR A 193 7.25 38.08 -13.59
C THR A 193 8.51 37.24 -13.43
N THR A 194 9.67 37.89 -13.48
CA THR A 194 10.94 37.25 -13.11
C THR A 194 10.93 36.89 -11.63
N ARG A 195 11.66 35.83 -11.25
CA ARG A 195 11.72 35.26 -9.88
C ARG A 195 11.97 36.28 -8.76
N SER A 196 12.49 37.47 -9.06
CA SER A 196 12.73 38.54 -8.08
C SER A 196 11.45 39.27 -7.61
N SER A 197 10.32 39.11 -8.32
CA SER A 197 9.04 39.76 -7.98
C SER A 197 8.17 38.94 -7.01
N LEU A 198 8.54 37.70 -6.67
CA LEU A 198 7.83 36.91 -5.66
C LEU A 198 8.28 37.32 -4.25
N LYS A 199 7.91 38.54 -3.84
CA LYS A 199 7.88 38.92 -2.42
C LYS A 199 6.60 38.36 -1.77
N LEU A 200 6.51 37.03 -1.69
CA LEU A 200 5.60 36.34 -0.79
C LEU A 200 6.26 35.08 -0.21
N ILE A 201 7.26 35.34 0.63
CA ILE A 201 7.41 34.76 1.98
C ILE A 201 7.17 33.23 2.11
N ASN A 202 8.27 32.48 2.01
CA ASN A 202 8.90 31.77 3.15
C ASN A 202 8.25 30.51 3.78
N ARG A 203 7.78 29.51 3.01
CA ARG A 203 7.60 28.13 3.53
C ARG A 203 7.92 26.96 2.58
N VAL A 204 8.48 27.19 1.38
CA VAL A 204 8.70 26.10 0.40
C VAL A 204 10.11 25.49 0.47
N ALA A 205 11.04 26.09 1.22
CA ALA A 205 12.45 25.71 1.17
C ALA A 205 12.88 24.56 2.10
N PHE A 206 11.95 23.90 2.82
CA PHE A 206 12.29 22.95 3.90
C PHE A 206 11.60 21.59 3.78
N ILE A 207 11.29 21.15 2.57
CA ILE A 207 10.50 19.93 2.36
C ILE A 207 11.13 19.11 1.23
N SER A 208 11.49 17.87 1.53
CA SER A 208 12.04 16.94 0.54
C SER A 208 10.93 16.45 -0.39
N CYS A 209 11.10 16.64 -1.70
CA CYS A 209 10.09 16.23 -2.69
C CYS A 209 10.11 14.73 -3.00
N ILE A 210 11.17 14.02 -2.60
CA ILE A 210 11.40 12.62 -2.95
C ILE A 210 11.28 11.76 -1.69
N GLU A 211 10.46 10.71 -1.75
CA GLU A 211 10.35 9.74 -0.66
C GLU A 211 11.56 8.78 -0.67
N PRO A 212 12.33 8.66 0.43
CA PRO A 212 13.46 7.76 0.52
C PRO A 212 12.94 6.33 0.65
N LYS A 213 13.58 5.40 -0.05
CA LYS A 213 13.20 3.99 0.00
C LYS A 213 13.83 3.29 1.20
N ASN A 214 15.00 3.77 1.62
CA ASN A 214 15.83 3.16 2.65
C ASN A 214 16.33 4.21 3.65
N ILE A 215 16.64 3.75 4.87
CA ILE A 215 17.19 4.59 5.94
C ILE A 215 18.48 5.29 5.51
N LYS A 216 19.34 4.59 4.75
CA LYS A 216 20.60 5.17 4.24
C LYS A 216 20.40 6.36 3.30
N GLU A 217 19.26 6.45 2.62
CA GLU A 217 18.91 7.61 1.81
C GLU A 217 18.33 8.71 2.68
N ALA A 218 17.45 8.36 3.61
CA ALA A 218 16.85 9.29 4.57
C ALA A 218 17.90 10.00 5.44
N LEU A 219 18.93 9.29 5.91
CA LEU A 219 20.02 9.84 6.71
C LEU A 219 20.98 10.76 5.93
N LYS A 220 20.83 10.87 4.60
CA LYS A 220 21.59 11.84 3.80
C LYS A 220 20.84 13.16 3.60
N ASP A 221 19.55 13.17 3.95
CA ASP A 221 18.67 14.31 3.74
C ASP A 221 18.23 14.85 5.10
N ASP A 222 18.68 16.05 5.43
CA ASP A 222 18.40 16.73 6.70
C ASP A 222 16.90 16.86 6.97
N PHE A 223 16.06 16.97 5.93
CA PHE A 223 14.61 17.08 6.09
C PHE A 223 13.99 15.78 6.63
N TRP A 224 14.52 14.63 6.20
CA TRP A 224 14.07 13.34 6.71
C TRP A 224 14.62 13.04 8.10
N ILE A 225 15.86 13.46 8.40
CA ILE A 225 16.41 13.39 9.76
C ILE A 225 15.55 14.22 10.73
N MET A 226 15.17 15.45 10.34
CA MET A 226 14.27 16.28 11.15
C MET A 226 12.91 15.59 11.37
N ALA A 227 12.32 15.00 10.33
CA ALA A 227 11.06 14.27 10.46
C ALA A 227 11.18 13.04 11.38
N MET A 228 12.32 12.32 11.35
CA MET A 228 12.59 11.20 12.26
C MET A 228 12.75 11.69 13.71
N GLN A 229 13.46 12.79 13.91
CA GLN A 229 13.65 13.40 15.22
C GLN A 229 12.33 13.93 15.81
N GLU A 230 11.45 14.52 14.98
CA GLU A 230 10.11 14.94 15.41
C GLU A 230 9.30 13.77 16.01
N GLU A 231 9.36 12.60 15.36
CA GLU A 231 8.69 11.38 15.84
C GLU A 231 9.28 10.90 17.17
N LEU A 232 10.61 10.84 17.30
CA LEU A 232 11.27 10.43 18.55
C LEU A 232 10.98 11.40 19.69
N ASN A 233 10.97 12.70 19.43
CA ASN A 233 10.58 13.71 20.41
C ASN A 233 9.12 13.53 20.86
N GLN A 234 8.23 13.08 19.97
CA GLN A 234 6.86 12.73 20.35
C GLN A 234 6.83 11.52 21.28
N PHE A 235 7.71 10.54 21.08
CA PHE A 235 7.79 9.34 21.91
C PHE A 235 8.26 9.67 23.33
N GLU A 236 9.26 10.54 23.45
CA GLU A 236 9.74 11.03 24.74
C GLU A 236 8.64 11.79 25.49
N ARG A 237 7.97 12.76 24.83
CA ARG A 237 6.86 13.52 25.43
C ARG A 237 5.71 12.63 25.90
N SER A 238 5.46 11.55 25.16
CA SER A 238 4.35 10.64 25.42
C SER A 238 4.73 9.47 26.33
N ASN A 239 5.99 9.41 26.80
CA ASN A 239 6.56 8.33 27.61
C ASN A 239 6.28 6.93 27.05
N ILE A 240 6.51 6.73 25.75
CA ILE A 240 6.15 5.48 25.04
C ILE A 240 7.06 4.31 25.40
N TYR A 241 8.32 4.60 25.71
CA TYR A 241 9.32 3.57 25.97
C TYR A 241 10.26 3.97 27.10
N THR A 242 10.93 2.96 27.66
CA THR A 242 12.09 3.12 28.53
C THR A 242 13.27 2.34 27.96
N LEU A 243 14.46 2.94 27.99
CA LEU A 243 15.68 2.29 27.52
C LEU A 243 16.19 1.35 28.63
N VAL A 244 16.32 0.07 28.32
CA VAL A 244 16.72 -0.98 29.28
C VAL A 244 17.73 -1.94 28.68
N ASP A 245 18.49 -2.62 29.54
CA ASP A 245 19.37 -3.71 29.12
C ASP A 245 18.58 -4.79 28.36
N ARG A 246 19.19 -5.34 27.31
CA ARG A 246 18.57 -6.39 26.50
C ARG A 246 18.32 -7.63 27.37
N PRO A 247 17.06 -8.10 27.49
CA PRO A 247 16.77 -9.31 28.25
C PRO A 247 17.38 -10.52 27.55
N SER A 248 18.05 -11.40 28.31
CA SER A 248 18.67 -12.61 27.75
C SER A 248 17.66 -13.70 27.37
N ASN A 249 16.45 -13.65 27.94
CA ASN A 249 15.47 -14.73 27.90
C ASN A 249 14.22 -14.39 27.07
N GLN A 250 14.21 -13.27 26.35
CA GLN A 250 13.02 -12.78 25.65
C GLN A 250 13.34 -12.27 24.24
N SER A 251 12.41 -12.47 23.31
CA SER A 251 12.49 -11.99 21.94
C SER A 251 12.43 -10.46 21.89
N THR A 252 13.28 -9.86 21.06
CA THR A 252 13.24 -8.44 20.73
C THR A 252 12.65 -8.27 19.33
N ILE A 253 11.70 -7.34 19.18
CA ILE A 253 11.05 -7.07 17.91
C ILE A 253 11.85 -5.99 17.17
N GLY A 254 12.19 -6.24 15.91
CA GLY A 254 12.88 -5.23 15.09
C GLY A 254 12.01 -4.00 14.86
N THR A 255 12.62 -2.84 14.63
CA THR A 255 11.92 -1.61 14.23
C THR A 255 12.28 -1.21 12.79
N LYS A 256 11.42 -0.42 12.16
CA LYS A 256 11.61 0.07 10.79
C LYS A 256 10.99 1.45 10.62
N TRP A 257 11.69 2.31 9.90
CA TRP A 257 11.17 3.60 9.48
C TRP A 257 10.26 3.50 8.26
N VAL A 258 9.14 4.21 8.32
CA VAL A 258 8.21 4.41 7.18
C VAL A 258 8.14 5.89 6.86
N PHE A 259 8.47 6.24 5.62
CA PHE A 259 8.55 7.61 5.14
C PHE A 259 7.38 7.91 4.21
N ARG A 260 6.73 9.06 4.41
CA ARG A 260 5.64 9.55 3.56
C ARG A 260 5.67 11.05 3.40
N ASN A 261 5.51 11.50 2.17
CA ASN A 261 5.25 12.89 1.83
C ASN A 261 3.76 13.17 1.94
N LYS A 262 3.42 14.29 2.59
CA LYS A 262 2.05 14.77 2.70
C LYS A 262 1.88 15.91 1.70
N PRO A 263 1.15 15.68 0.59
CA PRO A 263 0.76 16.74 -0.31
C PRO A 263 -0.43 17.53 0.26
N ASP A 264 -0.53 18.79 -0.14
CA ASP A 264 -1.71 19.62 0.00
C ASP A 264 -2.77 19.26 -1.05
N GLU A 265 -3.95 19.88 -0.97
CA GLU A 265 -5.04 19.71 -1.96
C GLU A 265 -4.60 20.02 -3.39
N SER A 266 -3.61 20.91 -3.55
CA SER A 266 -3.01 21.26 -4.85
C SER A 266 -1.90 20.30 -5.32
N GLY A 267 -1.63 19.23 -4.58
CA GLY A 267 -0.57 18.24 -4.90
C GLY A 267 0.85 18.65 -4.47
N ASN A 268 1.03 19.85 -3.91
CA ASN A 268 2.33 20.32 -3.43
C ASN A 268 2.70 19.68 -2.10
N ILE A 269 3.92 19.18 -1.95
CA ILE A 269 4.34 18.53 -0.70
C ILE A 269 4.51 19.59 0.38
N VAL A 270 3.76 19.45 1.48
CA VAL A 270 3.74 20.38 2.61
C VAL A 270 4.46 19.85 3.84
N ARG A 271 4.65 18.53 3.94
CA ARG A 271 5.33 17.93 5.11
C ARG A 271 5.93 16.56 4.79
N ASN A 272 7.16 16.32 5.25
CA ASN A 272 7.74 14.99 5.35
C ASN A 272 7.29 14.34 6.67
N LYS A 273 6.78 13.11 6.61
CA LYS A 273 6.33 12.35 7.78
C LYS A 273 7.09 11.04 7.87
N ALA A 274 7.93 10.90 8.89
CA ALA A 274 8.55 9.64 9.28
C ALA A 274 7.72 9.00 10.40
N ARG A 275 7.63 7.66 10.41
CA ARG A 275 7.06 6.91 11.52
C ARG A 275 7.97 5.74 11.86
N LEU A 276 8.19 5.51 13.15
CA LEU A 276 8.86 4.30 13.62
C LEU A 276 7.81 3.22 13.86
N VAL A 277 7.99 2.09 13.19
CA VAL A 277 7.02 0.97 13.18
C VAL A 277 7.72 -0.29 13.67
N ALA A 278 7.11 -1.01 14.60
CA ALA A 278 7.56 -2.33 15.03
C ALA A 278 7.31 -3.33 13.89
N GLN A 279 8.22 -4.27 13.73
CA GLN A 279 8.10 -5.38 12.79
C GLN A 279 7.16 -6.44 13.35
N GLY A 280 5.91 -6.09 13.70
CA GLY A 280 4.99 -6.98 14.42
C GLY A 280 4.62 -8.28 13.69
N TYR A 281 4.99 -8.43 12.41
CA TYR A 281 4.93 -9.72 11.73
C TYR A 281 5.87 -10.78 12.33
N THR A 282 6.87 -10.38 13.12
CA THR A 282 7.73 -11.29 13.89
C THR A 282 7.13 -11.71 15.23
N GLN A 283 5.99 -11.12 15.65
CA GLN A 283 5.36 -11.44 16.94
C GLN A 283 4.67 -12.80 16.92
N GLU A 284 4.83 -13.54 18.02
CA GLU A 284 4.23 -14.85 18.28
C GLU A 284 3.06 -14.75 19.27
N ASP A 285 1.96 -15.42 18.93
CA ASP A 285 0.74 -15.49 19.76
C ASP A 285 0.98 -16.35 21.01
N GLY A 286 0.52 -15.88 22.17
CA GLY A 286 0.77 -16.47 23.49
C GLY A 286 2.18 -16.21 24.05
N ILE A 287 3.00 -15.41 23.36
CA ILE A 287 4.33 -14.97 23.81
C ILE A 287 4.38 -13.44 23.85
N ASP A 288 4.18 -12.79 22.70
CA ASP A 288 4.29 -11.32 22.58
C ASP A 288 2.94 -10.61 22.73
N PHE A 289 1.83 -11.34 22.57
CA PHE A 289 0.46 -10.87 22.76
C PHE A 289 -0.48 -12.08 22.95
N ASP A 290 -1.60 -11.86 23.65
CA ASP A 290 -2.67 -12.87 23.82
C ASP A 290 -3.93 -12.53 23.00
N GLU A 291 -4.34 -11.26 23.00
CA GLU A 291 -5.53 -10.80 22.27
C GLU A 291 -5.23 -9.58 21.41
N THR A 292 -5.75 -9.56 20.19
CA THR A 292 -5.53 -8.47 19.22
C THR A 292 -6.83 -7.85 18.72
N TYR A 293 -7.98 -8.35 19.17
CA TYR A 293 -9.27 -7.92 18.63
C TYR A 293 -9.58 -6.48 19.03
N ALA A 294 -9.81 -5.63 18.03
CA ALA A 294 -10.30 -4.27 18.21
C ALA A 294 -11.57 -4.10 17.37
N PRO A 295 -12.69 -3.66 17.97
CA PRO A 295 -13.93 -3.48 17.21
C PRO A 295 -13.82 -2.26 16.29
N VAL A 296 -14.42 -2.37 15.11
CA VAL A 296 -14.46 -1.29 14.11
C VAL A 296 -15.92 -1.00 13.78
N ALA A 297 -16.31 0.28 13.75
CA ALA A 297 -17.67 0.66 13.42
C ALA A 297 -18.03 0.17 12.02
N ARG A 298 -19.17 -0.53 11.93
CA ARG A 298 -19.68 -1.00 10.66
C ARG A 298 -20.34 0.13 9.90
N MET A 299 -20.35 0.04 8.58
CA MET A 299 -20.98 1.05 7.72
C MET A 299 -22.49 1.18 8.01
N GLU A 300 -23.14 0.08 8.38
CA GLU A 300 -24.55 0.06 8.79
C GLU A 300 -24.77 0.91 10.05
N ALA A 301 -23.88 0.83 11.05
CA ALA A 301 -23.98 1.62 12.27
C ALA A 301 -23.80 3.12 11.98
N ILE A 302 -22.83 3.46 11.13
CA ILE A 302 -22.60 4.84 10.67
C ILE A 302 -23.84 5.37 9.94
N ARG A 303 -24.43 4.60 9.02
CA ARG A 303 -25.66 5.00 8.32
C ARG A 303 -26.84 5.16 9.26
N MET A 304 -26.99 4.29 10.25
CA MET A 304 -28.02 4.41 11.28
C MET A 304 -27.83 5.67 12.13
N LEU A 305 -26.60 5.99 12.50
CA LEU A 305 -26.28 7.24 13.21
C LEU A 305 -26.70 8.47 12.37
N LEU A 306 -26.37 8.49 11.08
CA LEU A 306 -26.74 9.59 10.19
C LEU A 306 -28.27 9.70 10.03
N ALA A 307 -28.96 8.57 9.82
CA ALA A 307 -30.42 8.55 9.74
C ALA A 307 -31.08 9.04 11.04
N TYR A 308 -30.52 8.64 12.19
CA TYR A 308 -30.97 9.09 13.51
C TYR A 308 -30.74 10.59 13.69
N ALA A 309 -29.59 11.11 13.27
CA ALA A 309 -29.28 12.54 13.30
C ALA A 309 -30.26 13.36 12.46
N CYS A 310 -30.61 12.88 11.26
CA CYS A 310 -31.63 13.51 10.41
C CYS A 310 -33.02 13.48 11.06
N TYR A 311 -33.42 12.34 11.64
CA TYR A 311 -34.73 12.21 12.28
C TYR A 311 -34.89 13.10 13.53
N HIS A 312 -33.83 13.22 14.34
CA HIS A 312 -33.80 14.06 15.53
C HIS A 312 -33.30 15.50 15.27
N ASN A 313 -33.09 15.86 14.01
CA ASN A 313 -32.69 17.19 13.55
C ASN A 313 -31.46 17.76 14.28
N PHE A 314 -30.38 16.97 14.35
CA PHE A 314 -29.09 17.46 14.85
C PHE A 314 -27.95 17.20 13.87
N LYS A 315 -26.89 18.01 14.02
CA LYS A 315 -25.71 17.96 13.16
C LYS A 315 -24.62 17.05 13.75
N PRO A 316 -24.15 16.04 13.00
CA PRO A 316 -22.95 15.30 13.38
C PRO A 316 -21.66 16.06 13.04
N PHE A 317 -20.70 15.96 13.94
CA PHE A 317 -19.35 16.49 13.86
C PHE A 317 -18.33 15.36 13.84
N GLN A 318 -17.12 15.67 13.39
CA GLN A 318 -15.99 14.75 13.36
C GLN A 318 -14.75 15.37 13.99
N MET A 319 -13.94 14.50 14.61
CA MET A 319 -12.61 14.79 15.12
C MET A 319 -11.70 13.58 14.89
N ASP A 320 -10.43 13.84 14.58
CA ASP A 320 -9.38 12.83 14.42
C ASP A 320 -8.43 12.86 15.62
N VAL A 321 -8.05 11.69 16.12
CA VAL A 321 -7.08 11.54 17.20
C VAL A 321 -5.69 11.44 16.60
N LYS A 322 -4.81 12.36 16.99
CA LYS A 322 -3.43 12.30 16.53
C LYS A 322 -2.69 11.14 17.19
N SER A 323 -2.02 10.35 16.36
CA SER A 323 -1.19 9.23 16.81
C SER A 323 -1.94 8.28 17.76
N ALA A 324 -3.20 7.97 17.43
CA ALA A 324 -4.12 7.22 18.29
C ALA A 324 -3.50 5.97 18.94
N PHE A 325 -2.82 5.13 18.16
CA PHE A 325 -2.17 3.91 18.69
C PHE A 325 -1.12 4.19 19.75
N LEU A 326 -0.39 5.31 19.65
CA LEU A 326 0.63 5.69 20.63
C LEU A 326 0.04 6.10 21.99
N ASN A 327 -1.28 6.29 22.08
CA ASN A 327 -1.96 6.58 23.34
C ASN A 327 -2.44 5.32 24.06
N GLY A 328 -2.48 4.16 23.39
CA GLY A 328 -2.91 2.90 23.98
C GLY A 328 -1.86 2.32 24.92
N PHE A 329 -2.24 1.96 26.15
CA PHE A 329 -1.33 1.26 27.07
C PHE A 329 -1.26 -0.22 26.70
N ILE A 330 -0.06 -0.79 26.75
CA ILE A 330 0.13 -2.23 26.61
C ILE A 330 0.34 -2.83 28.00
N ASN A 331 -0.29 -3.98 28.24
CA ASN A 331 -0.13 -4.72 29.50
C ASN A 331 0.98 -5.78 29.37
N GLU A 332 1.23 -6.22 28.15
CA GLU A 332 2.23 -7.21 27.80
C GLU A 332 3.64 -6.60 27.82
N GLU A 333 4.63 -7.39 28.22
CA GLU A 333 6.03 -6.94 28.19
C GLU A 333 6.58 -7.06 26.77
N VAL A 334 6.62 -5.93 26.05
CA VAL A 334 7.12 -5.88 24.67
C VAL A 334 8.43 -5.11 24.59
N TYR A 335 9.45 -5.75 24.02
CA TYR A 335 10.77 -5.17 23.79
C TYR A 335 11.00 -4.96 22.30
N VAL A 336 11.42 -3.76 21.92
CA VAL A 336 11.72 -3.41 20.52
C VAL A 336 13.15 -2.88 20.37
N GLU A 337 13.75 -3.15 19.22
CA GLU A 337 15.08 -2.64 18.89
C GLU A 337 15.06 -1.10 18.76
N GLN A 338 16.20 -0.48 19.08
CA GLN A 338 16.37 0.96 18.93
C GLN A 338 16.13 1.41 17.48
N PRO A 339 15.69 2.66 17.25
CA PRO A 339 15.38 3.15 15.92
C PRO A 339 16.65 3.14 15.07
N PRO A 340 16.63 2.50 13.87
CA PRO A 340 17.83 2.41 13.05
C PRO A 340 18.38 3.79 12.70
N GLY A 341 19.68 4.01 12.98
CA GLY A 341 20.36 5.29 12.76
C GLY A 341 20.21 6.32 13.88
N PHE A 342 19.51 5.97 14.97
CA PHE A 342 19.34 6.78 16.18
C PHE A 342 19.62 5.96 17.44
N GLU A 343 20.55 5.01 17.35
CA GLU A 343 20.98 4.20 18.50
C GLU A 343 21.80 5.02 19.52
N ASP A 344 21.59 4.77 20.80
CA ASP A 344 22.33 5.43 21.88
C ASP A 344 23.81 5.03 21.84
N SER A 345 24.69 6.03 21.74
CA SER A 345 26.14 5.81 21.66
C SER A 345 26.74 5.26 22.96
N LYS A 346 26.13 5.53 24.11
CA LYS A 346 26.55 5.01 25.43
C LYS A 346 26.00 3.60 25.67
N PHE A 347 24.81 3.32 25.13
CA PHE A 347 24.08 2.08 25.38
C PHE A 347 23.66 1.39 24.06
N PRO A 348 24.62 0.95 23.22
CA PRO A 348 24.32 0.44 21.88
C PRO A 348 23.56 -0.90 21.89
N ASN A 349 23.71 -1.70 22.96
CA ASN A 349 23.07 -3.01 23.08
C ASN A 349 21.74 -2.97 23.86
N HIS A 350 21.30 -1.80 24.31
CA HIS A 350 20.01 -1.66 25.01
C HIS A 350 18.84 -1.71 24.01
N VAL A 351 17.65 -1.97 24.55
CA VAL A 351 16.40 -2.06 23.80
C VAL A 351 15.34 -1.18 24.45
N PHE A 352 14.31 -0.86 23.69
CA PHE A 352 13.17 -0.10 24.19
C PHE A 352 12.15 -1.06 24.79
N LYS A 353 11.90 -0.96 26.09
CA LYS A 353 10.73 -1.57 26.73
C LYS A 353 9.54 -0.65 26.54
N LEU A 354 8.52 -1.12 25.85
CA LEU A 354 7.34 -0.32 25.54
C LEU A 354 6.39 -0.28 26.75
N THR A 355 5.85 0.91 27.02
CA THR A 355 4.76 1.14 27.99
C THR A 355 3.44 1.42 27.27
N LYS A 356 3.54 1.96 26.05
CA LYS A 356 2.42 2.22 25.15
C LYS A 356 2.63 1.51 23.82
N ALA A 357 1.54 1.29 23.11
CA ALA A 357 1.55 0.58 21.85
C ALA A 357 2.30 1.39 20.77
N LEU A 358 3.20 0.72 20.07
CA LEU A 358 3.86 1.25 18.88
C LEU A 358 3.07 0.84 17.63
N TYR A 359 3.20 1.63 16.55
CA TYR A 359 2.70 1.23 15.24
C TYR A 359 3.26 -0.14 14.83
N GLY A 360 2.43 -0.94 14.16
CA GLY A 360 2.84 -2.23 13.62
C GLY A 360 2.79 -3.39 14.61
N LEU A 361 2.63 -3.14 15.91
CA LEU A 361 2.29 -4.18 16.87
C LEU A 361 0.88 -4.71 16.59
N LYS A 362 0.69 -6.02 16.74
CA LYS A 362 -0.60 -6.69 16.48
C LYS A 362 -1.70 -6.25 17.45
N GLN A 363 -1.35 -5.97 18.70
CA GLN A 363 -2.29 -5.54 19.74
C GLN A 363 -2.55 -4.02 19.80
N ALA A 364 -1.83 -3.22 19.01
CA ALA A 364 -1.91 -1.75 19.08
C ALA A 364 -3.34 -1.18 18.90
N PRO A 365 -4.15 -1.67 17.94
CA PRO A 365 -5.52 -1.19 17.79
C PRO A 365 -6.41 -1.48 19.02
N ARG A 366 -6.21 -2.64 19.66
CA ARG A 366 -6.96 -3.05 20.86
C ARG A 366 -6.60 -2.15 22.04
N ALA A 367 -5.31 -1.97 22.28
CA ALA A 367 -4.77 -1.12 23.35
C ALA A 367 -5.32 0.33 23.26
N TRP A 368 -5.40 0.87 22.04
CA TRP A 368 -6.01 2.17 21.79
C TRP A 368 -7.51 2.19 22.12
N TYR A 369 -8.27 1.23 21.57
CA TYR A 369 -9.72 1.17 21.79
C TYR A 369 -10.06 1.02 23.28
N GLU A 370 -9.34 0.16 24.02
CA GLU A 370 -9.54 -0.02 25.47
C GLU A 370 -9.25 1.25 26.26
N ARG A 371 -8.20 1.99 25.88
CA ARG A 371 -7.85 3.26 26.51
C ARG A 371 -8.98 4.28 26.36
N LEU A 372 -9.54 4.40 25.16
CA LEU A 372 -10.63 5.32 24.87
C LEU A 372 -11.95 4.86 25.52
N LEU A 373 -12.24 3.56 25.48
CA LEU A 373 -13.38 2.94 26.15
C LEU A 373 -13.40 3.24 27.65
N ASN A 374 -12.29 2.97 28.35
CA ASN A 374 -12.19 3.19 29.79
C ASN A 374 -12.36 4.67 30.15
N PHE A 375 -11.76 5.57 29.35
CA PHE A 375 -11.94 7.01 29.52
C PHE A 375 -13.41 7.44 29.35
N LEU A 376 -14.09 6.99 28.30
CA LEU A 376 -15.48 7.36 28.05
C LEU A 376 -16.42 6.82 29.14
N ILE A 377 -16.22 5.58 29.60
CA ILE A 377 -16.99 5.01 30.71
C ILE A 377 -16.78 5.83 31.99
N GLU A 378 -15.53 6.20 32.31
CA GLU A 378 -15.23 7.04 33.48
C GLU A 378 -15.94 8.41 33.41
N LYS A 379 -16.10 8.98 32.21
CA LYS A 379 -16.84 10.23 31.98
C LYS A 379 -18.36 10.03 31.87
N GLY A 380 -18.87 8.84 32.17
CA GLY A 380 -20.29 8.52 32.27
C GLY A 380 -20.98 8.26 30.93
N PHE A 381 -20.24 7.80 29.92
CA PHE A 381 -20.84 7.30 28.68
C PHE A 381 -21.20 5.83 28.81
N GLU A 382 -22.33 5.45 28.24
CA GLU A 382 -22.77 4.06 28.15
C GLU A 382 -22.37 3.47 26.79
N LYS A 383 -21.75 2.29 26.81
CA LYS A 383 -21.40 1.54 25.60
C LYS A 383 -22.63 0.88 24.99
N GLY A 384 -22.75 0.93 23.66
CA GLY A 384 -23.78 0.26 22.90
C GLY A 384 -23.79 -1.26 23.12
N LYS A 385 -24.99 -1.85 23.19
CA LYS A 385 -25.16 -3.30 23.42
C LYS A 385 -24.89 -4.13 22.16
N VAL A 386 -25.25 -3.61 20.99
CA VAL A 386 -25.12 -4.29 19.70
C VAL A 386 -23.82 -3.90 19.01
N ASP A 387 -23.57 -2.60 18.90
CA ASP A 387 -22.31 -2.06 18.40
C ASP A 387 -21.48 -1.55 19.57
N THR A 388 -20.32 -2.18 19.79
CA THR A 388 -19.39 -1.81 20.86
C THR A 388 -18.64 -0.52 20.58
N THR A 389 -18.64 -0.03 19.34
CA THR A 389 -17.99 1.24 18.95
C THR A 389 -18.90 2.46 19.09
N LEU A 390 -20.18 2.23 19.44
CA LEU A 390 -21.17 3.26 19.75
C LEU A 390 -21.18 3.57 21.25
N PHE A 391 -21.21 4.84 21.60
CA PHE A 391 -21.31 5.36 22.95
C PHE A 391 -22.42 6.40 23.02
N ILE A 392 -23.20 6.34 24.10
CA ILE A 392 -24.34 7.24 24.31
C ILE A 392 -24.21 7.86 25.68
N LYS A 393 -24.51 9.15 25.77
CA LYS A 393 -24.68 9.84 27.04
C LYS A 393 -26.02 10.54 27.05
N MET A 394 -26.85 10.14 28.01
CA MET A 394 -28.17 10.72 28.23
C MET A 394 -28.06 11.90 29.17
N TYR A 395 -28.56 13.04 28.71
CA TYR A 395 -28.89 14.19 29.54
C TYR A 395 -30.41 14.20 29.75
N LYS A 396 -30.92 15.06 30.64
CA LYS A 396 -32.36 15.02 31.05
C LYS A 396 -33.33 14.95 29.86
N ASN A 397 -33.15 15.84 28.88
CA ASN A 397 -33.96 15.90 27.66
C ASN A 397 -33.14 15.73 26.38
N ASP A 398 -31.81 15.61 26.49
CA ASP A 398 -30.89 15.62 25.36
C ASP A 398 -30.09 14.32 25.30
N ILE A 399 -29.66 13.95 24.11
CA ILE A 399 -28.83 12.77 23.88
C ILE A 399 -27.58 13.18 23.12
N LEU A 400 -26.42 12.74 23.61
CA LEU A 400 -25.16 12.80 22.89
C LEU A 400 -24.80 11.39 22.42
N VAL A 401 -24.62 11.25 21.12
CA VAL A 401 -24.23 9.99 20.47
C VAL A 401 -22.83 10.14 19.91
N VAL A 402 -21.97 9.15 20.17
CA VAL A 402 -20.57 9.13 19.76
C VAL A 402 -20.29 7.77 19.12
N GLN A 403 -19.76 7.76 17.91
CA GLN A 403 -19.35 6.58 17.17
C GLN A 403 -17.85 6.66 16.88
N ILE A 404 -17.12 5.59 17.21
CA ILE A 404 -15.66 5.52 17.03
C ILE A 404 -15.34 4.65 15.82
N TYR A 405 -14.53 5.16 14.90
CA TYR A 405 -13.96 4.41 13.79
C TYR A 405 -12.44 4.55 13.82
N VAL A 406 -11.77 3.65 14.53
CA VAL A 406 -10.30 3.64 14.69
C VAL A 406 -9.79 4.98 15.25
N ASP A 407 -9.30 5.88 14.40
CA ASP A 407 -8.73 7.18 14.78
C ASP A 407 -9.77 8.31 14.67
N ASP A 408 -10.84 8.10 13.90
CA ASP A 408 -11.92 9.06 13.68
C ASP A 408 -13.04 8.89 14.72
N ILE A 409 -13.50 10.00 15.29
CA ILE A 409 -14.63 10.05 16.21
C ILE A 409 -15.72 10.91 15.57
N ILE A 410 -16.86 10.28 15.27
CA ILE A 410 -18.08 10.98 14.85
C ILE A 410 -18.97 11.15 16.06
N PHE A 411 -19.52 12.33 16.26
CA PHE A 411 -20.44 12.56 17.37
C PHE A 411 -21.47 13.63 17.04
N GLY A 412 -22.62 13.56 17.67
CA GLY A 412 -23.69 14.54 17.51
C GLY A 412 -24.66 14.49 18.68
N SER A 413 -25.32 15.61 18.94
CA SER A 413 -26.24 15.75 20.05
C SER A 413 -27.43 16.59 19.65
N THR A 414 -28.61 16.30 20.22
CA THR A 414 -29.81 17.14 20.08
C THR A 414 -29.58 18.57 20.54
N ASN A 415 -28.62 18.78 21.44
CA ASN A 415 -28.14 20.07 21.86
C ASN A 415 -26.65 20.23 21.54
N GLU A 416 -26.34 21.20 20.68
CA GLU A 416 -24.99 21.50 20.20
C GLU A 416 -24.02 21.88 21.34
N CYS A 417 -24.52 22.37 22.48
CA CYS A 417 -23.69 22.68 23.65
C CYS A 417 -22.93 21.43 24.12
N HIS A 418 -23.58 20.27 24.13
CA HIS A 418 -22.95 19.01 24.53
C HIS A 418 -21.88 18.53 23.54
N CYS A 419 -22.00 18.85 22.25
CA CYS A 419 -20.94 18.59 21.28
C CYS A 419 -19.68 19.40 21.60
N LYS A 420 -19.82 20.68 21.96
CA LYS A 420 -18.70 21.55 22.35
C LYS A 420 -18.07 21.12 23.67
N GLU A 421 -18.89 20.71 24.64
CA GLU A 421 -18.41 20.14 25.91
C GLU A 421 -17.63 18.85 25.69
N PHE A 422 -18.16 17.95 24.85
CA PHE A 422 -17.50 16.70 24.50
C PHE A 422 -16.16 16.93 23.78
N ALA A 423 -16.12 17.83 22.81
CA ALA A 423 -14.90 18.17 22.09
C ALA A 423 -13.82 18.70 23.06
N LYS A 424 -14.18 19.60 23.99
CA LYS A 424 -13.27 20.09 25.02
C LYS A 424 -12.81 18.99 25.97
N LEU A 425 -13.72 18.09 26.36
CA LEU A 425 -13.43 16.96 27.25
C LEU A 425 -12.41 16.01 26.62
N ILE A 426 -12.59 15.64 25.35
CA ILE A 426 -11.64 14.77 24.65
C ILE A 426 -10.32 15.50 24.37
N GLN A 427 -10.35 16.77 23.95
CA GLN A 427 -9.13 17.58 23.73
C GLN A 427 -8.30 17.79 25.00
N GLY A 428 -8.93 17.73 26.18
CA GLY A 428 -8.23 17.79 27.45
C GLY A 428 -7.39 16.55 27.75
N GLU A 429 -7.75 15.40 27.18
CA GLU A 429 -7.10 14.12 27.44
C GLU A 429 -6.19 13.67 26.29
N PHE A 430 -6.66 13.85 25.05
CA PHE A 430 -5.99 13.37 23.85
C PHE A 430 -5.67 14.53 22.91
N GLU A 431 -4.55 14.43 22.19
CA GLU A 431 -4.22 15.41 21.14
C GLU A 431 -5.12 15.19 19.93
N MET A 432 -6.04 16.11 19.68
CA MET A 432 -7.03 16.00 18.60
C MET A 432 -6.78 16.97 17.46
N SER A 433 -7.40 16.70 16.30
CA SER A 433 -7.65 17.70 15.28
C SER A 433 -8.67 18.75 15.75
N MET A 434 -8.81 19.83 14.97
CA MET A 434 -9.95 20.72 15.15
C MET A 434 -11.27 19.98 14.89
N MET A 435 -12.29 20.28 15.69
CA MET A 435 -13.64 19.80 15.50
C MET A 435 -14.23 20.43 14.23
N GLY A 436 -14.74 19.60 13.32
CA GLY A 436 -15.37 20.04 12.09
C GLY A 436 -16.75 19.41 11.90
N GLU A 437 -17.61 20.07 11.12
CA GLU A 437 -18.85 19.44 10.64
C GLU A 437 -18.50 18.22 9.77
N LEU A 438 -19.30 17.15 9.88
CA LEU A 438 -19.09 15.92 9.12
C LEU A 438 -19.52 16.10 7.65
N SER A 439 -18.55 16.44 6.79
CA SER A 439 -18.78 16.67 5.34
C SER A 439 -18.40 15.47 4.48
N PHE A 440 -17.38 14.72 4.87
CA PHE A 440 -16.90 13.55 4.16
C PHE A 440 -16.47 12.48 5.15
N PHE A 441 -16.97 11.25 4.99
CA PHE A 441 -16.59 10.14 5.85
C PHE A 441 -16.65 8.81 5.11
N LEU A 442 -15.53 8.08 5.07
CA LEU A 442 -15.40 6.76 4.43
C LEU A 442 -16.02 6.68 3.01
N GLY A 443 -15.82 7.72 2.21
CA GLY A 443 -16.35 7.78 0.84
C GLY A 443 -17.83 8.17 0.75
N LEU A 444 -18.46 8.59 1.85
CA LEU A 444 -19.76 9.26 1.87
C LEU A 444 -19.53 10.76 1.87
N GLN A 445 -20.15 11.46 0.93
CA GLN A 445 -20.27 12.90 0.96
C GLN A 445 -21.59 13.26 1.66
N ILE A 446 -21.50 14.05 2.72
CA ILE A 446 -22.61 14.37 3.62
C ILE A 446 -22.87 15.86 3.51
N LYS A 447 -24.14 16.22 3.29
CA LYS A 447 -24.63 17.60 3.28
C LYS A 447 -25.66 17.73 4.39
N GLN A 448 -25.37 18.60 5.35
CA GLN A 448 -26.15 18.77 6.59
C GLN A 448 -26.92 20.08 6.60
#